data_AF-A0AAN5RZL8-F1
#
_entry.id   AF-A0AAN5RZL8-F1
#
_cell.length_a   1.000
_cell.length_b   1.000
_cell.length_c   1.000
_cell.angle_alpha   90.00
_cell.angle_beta   90.00
_cell.angle_gamma   90.00
#
_symmetry.space_group_name_H-M   'P 1'
#
loop_
_entity.id
_entity.type
_entity.pdbx_description
1 polymer ?
#
loop_
_entity_poly.entity_id
_entity_poly.type
_entity_poly.pdbx_seq_one_letter_code
_entity_poly.pdbx_strand_id
1 'polypeptide(L)'
;MIKVSPEQLITQLRSGLRERYLLWGNEPLLLQESRDAIRHAAQEQGFDEHFTFSLEQHTDWDAIFSVCRSLSLFAGRQTLTLYLPENGPNAAMGEQLLRLAGQLHPDLLLILRGHKLTKAQENSAWFKALAQDGVYIACMTPDLNRLPQWVTARAALLQLQPDEQAVRLLCYCYEGNLLALSQALSRLALIYPDGKLTLPRVEAAVNDAAHFTPYHWVDALLAGKSKRACHILTQLLAEDNEPVILLRTVQREVMQLLTLQRESRSQPLRTLFDKHRIWQNRRGMITDALDRLDAHTLQVAISLITRIEIRLKQDYGQSVSDDLLTLTLLLSGKAHTGQILYDEQRG
;
A
#
# COMPACT_ATOMS: atom_id res chain seq x y z
N MET A 1 2.03 6.37 28.37
CA MET A 1 1.77 5.96 26.97
C MET A 1 1.31 4.51 26.96
N ILE A 2 0.07 4.25 26.56
CA ILE A 2 -0.45 2.88 26.38
C ILE A 2 -0.24 2.51 24.91
N LYS A 3 0.36 1.35 24.63
CA LYS A 3 0.48 0.85 23.25
C LYS A 3 -0.67 -0.11 22.97
N VAL A 4 -1.44 0.16 21.93
CA VAL A 4 -2.58 -0.66 21.49
C VAL A 4 -2.44 -0.99 20.01
N SER A 5 -3.00 -2.14 19.62
CA SER A 5 -3.22 -2.46 18.21
C SER A 5 -4.52 -1.79 17.72
N PRO A 6 -4.69 -1.56 16.40
CA PRO A 6 -5.94 -1.03 15.84
C PRO A 6 -7.18 -1.84 16.25
N GLU A 7 -7.05 -3.16 16.36
CA GLU A 7 -8.14 -4.06 16.78
C GLU A 7 -8.56 -3.83 18.24
N GLN A 8 -7.60 -3.52 19.11
CA GLN A 8 -7.85 -3.27 20.54
C GLN A 8 -8.33 -1.84 20.82
N LEU A 9 -8.23 -0.94 19.83
CA LEU A 9 -8.59 0.47 19.99
C LEU A 9 -10.07 0.63 20.38
N ILE A 10 -10.97 -0.11 19.74
CA ILE A 10 -12.41 -0.03 20.04
C ILE A 10 -12.69 -0.41 21.51
N THR A 11 -12.03 -1.45 22.01
CA THR A 11 -12.15 -1.87 23.42
C THR A 11 -11.57 -0.82 24.35
N GLN A 12 -10.44 -0.20 24.00
CA GLN A 12 -9.85 0.90 24.77
C GLN A 12 -10.79 2.11 24.81
N LEU A 13 -11.36 2.52 23.68
CA LEU A 13 -12.27 3.66 23.60
C LEU A 13 -13.51 3.47 24.48
N ARG A 14 -14.02 2.23 24.60
CA ARG A 14 -15.12 1.88 25.52
C ARG A 14 -14.74 2.02 27.00
N SER A 15 -13.47 1.83 27.36
CA SER A 15 -12.99 2.02 28.73
C SER A 15 -12.83 3.49 29.13
N GLY A 16 -12.77 4.39 28.13
CA GLY A 16 -12.63 5.82 28.34
C GLY A 16 -11.79 6.48 27.25
N LEU A 17 -12.21 7.68 26.83
CA LEU A 17 -11.49 8.50 25.87
C LEU A 17 -10.29 9.16 26.56
N ARG A 18 -9.16 9.21 25.84
CA ARG A 18 -7.94 9.88 26.29
C ARG A 18 -7.78 11.18 25.50
N GLU A 19 -7.06 12.14 26.07
CA GLU A 19 -6.84 13.45 25.44
C GLU A 19 -5.89 13.37 24.24
N ARG A 20 -5.08 12.31 24.14
CA ARG A 20 -3.97 12.22 23.17
C ARG A 20 -3.95 10.86 22.50
N TYR A 21 -4.14 10.87 21.19
CA TYR A 21 -4.07 9.69 20.34
C TYR A 21 -2.97 9.83 19.31
N LEU A 22 -2.21 8.75 19.18
CA LEU A 22 -1.01 8.71 18.40
C LEU A 22 -1.14 7.60 17.35
N LEU A 23 -1.41 7.99 16.10
CA LEU A 23 -1.59 7.08 14.96
C LEU A 23 -0.30 7.00 14.13
N TRP A 24 0.42 5.88 14.21
CA TRP A 24 1.66 5.70 13.46
C TRP A 24 1.61 4.49 12.55
N GLY A 25 1.78 4.71 11.25
CA GLY A 25 1.33 3.75 10.26
C GLY A 25 1.92 3.88 8.87
N ASN A 26 2.20 2.77 8.20
CA ASN A 26 2.29 2.75 6.75
C ASN A 26 1.00 2.25 6.10
N GLU A 27 0.06 1.70 6.88
CA GLU A 27 -1.18 1.13 6.35
C GLU A 27 -2.32 2.16 6.33
N PRO A 28 -2.78 2.62 5.15
CA PRO A 28 -3.77 3.68 5.04
C PRO A 28 -5.13 3.32 5.66
N LEU A 29 -5.59 2.07 5.47
CA LEU A 29 -6.88 1.61 5.98
C LEU A 29 -6.90 1.70 7.52
N LEU A 30 -5.89 1.13 8.18
CA LEU A 30 -5.84 1.08 9.65
C LEU A 30 -5.71 2.48 10.25
N LEU A 31 -4.95 3.37 9.61
CA LEU A 31 -4.84 4.78 10.00
C LEU A 31 -6.20 5.50 9.93
N GLN A 32 -6.93 5.27 8.84
CA GLN A 32 -8.24 5.88 8.64
C GLN A 32 -9.27 5.36 9.64
N GLU A 33 -9.40 4.03 9.77
CA GLU A 33 -10.34 3.41 10.70
C GLU A 33 -10.08 3.80 12.14
N SER A 34 -8.80 3.85 12.55
CA SER A 34 -8.44 4.25 13.91
C SER A 34 -8.82 5.71 14.18
N ARG A 35 -8.55 6.61 13.22
CA ARG A 35 -8.94 8.02 13.33
C ARG A 35 -10.45 8.16 13.42
N ASP A 36 -11.17 7.49 12.55
CA ASP A 36 -12.62 7.61 12.45
C ASP A 36 -13.29 7.04 13.72
N ALA A 37 -12.76 5.94 14.27
CA ALA A 37 -13.20 5.40 15.57
C ALA A 37 -12.97 6.39 16.73
N ILE A 38 -11.80 7.04 16.78
CA ILE A 38 -11.51 8.05 17.81
C ILE A 38 -12.46 9.25 17.67
N ARG A 39 -12.68 9.74 16.44
CA ARG A 39 -13.58 10.88 16.19
C ARG A 39 -15.01 10.55 16.56
N HIS A 40 -15.49 9.36 16.23
CA HIS A 40 -16.83 8.92 16.63
C HIS A 40 -16.99 8.91 18.15
N ALA A 41 -16.04 8.31 18.87
CA ALA A 41 -16.04 8.29 20.33
C ALA A 41 -15.92 9.69 20.95
N ALA A 42 -15.18 10.61 20.30
CA ALA A 42 -15.07 11.99 20.73
C ALA A 42 -16.40 12.75 20.53
N GLN A 43 -17.07 12.55 19.39
CA GLN A 43 -18.37 13.17 19.10
C GLN A 43 -19.43 12.75 20.14
N GLU A 44 -19.45 11.48 20.55
CA GLU A 44 -20.31 11.00 21.65
C GLU A 44 -20.07 11.70 22.99
N GLN A 45 -18.88 12.28 23.19
CA GLN A 45 -18.48 13.02 24.40
C GLN A 45 -18.57 14.55 24.25
N GLY A 46 -19.23 15.04 23.21
CA GLY A 46 -19.47 16.46 22.96
C GLY A 46 -18.30 17.21 22.31
N PHE A 47 -17.41 16.48 21.62
CA PHE A 47 -16.39 17.10 20.77
C PHE A 47 -16.96 17.40 19.38
N ASP A 48 -17.64 18.54 19.24
CA ASP A 48 -18.35 18.92 18.02
C ASP A 48 -17.46 19.60 16.98
N GLU A 49 -16.41 20.28 17.42
CA GLU A 49 -15.51 21.01 16.53
C GLU A 49 -14.30 20.15 16.14
N HIS A 50 -13.96 20.17 14.85
CA HIS A 50 -12.87 19.36 14.32
C HIS A 50 -11.94 20.19 13.45
N PHE A 51 -10.71 20.37 13.90
CA PHE A 51 -9.65 21.06 13.18
C PHE A 51 -8.66 20.05 12.64
N THR A 52 -8.23 20.24 11.41
CA THR A 52 -7.30 19.34 10.73
C THR A 52 -6.21 20.16 10.05
N PHE A 53 -4.96 19.89 10.38
CA PHE A 53 -3.80 20.57 9.81
C PHE A 53 -2.79 19.55 9.28
N SER A 54 -2.29 19.80 8.07
CA SER A 54 -1.16 19.07 7.50
C SER A 54 0.11 19.86 7.75
N LEU A 55 1.07 19.24 8.43
CA LEU A 55 2.34 19.88 8.78
C LEU A 55 3.31 19.80 7.60
N GLU A 56 3.55 20.94 6.98
CA GLU A 56 4.52 21.14 5.90
C GLU A 56 5.59 22.18 6.31
N GLN A 57 6.62 22.36 5.49
CA GLN A 57 7.72 23.30 5.80
C GLN A 57 7.22 24.74 6.09
N HIS A 58 6.14 25.17 5.44
CA HIS A 58 5.56 26.51 5.58
C HIS A 58 4.23 26.49 6.37
N THR A 59 4.11 25.62 7.37
CA THR A 59 2.91 25.55 8.22
C THR A 59 2.71 26.85 8.99
N ASP A 60 1.48 27.39 8.95
CA ASP A 60 1.06 28.46 9.84
C ASP A 60 0.80 27.93 11.26
N TRP A 61 1.84 27.99 12.10
CA TRP A 61 1.77 27.56 13.50
C TRP A 61 0.90 28.48 14.36
N ASP A 62 0.75 29.76 13.98
CA ASP A 62 -0.05 30.70 14.75
C ASP A 62 -1.53 30.34 14.67
N ALA A 63 -2.00 29.85 13.52
CA ALA A 63 -3.33 29.28 13.37
C ALA A 63 -3.55 28.07 14.31
N ILE A 64 -2.58 27.15 14.39
CA ILE A 64 -2.66 25.96 15.26
C ILE A 64 -2.69 26.38 16.74
N PHE A 65 -1.80 27.28 17.16
CA PHE A 65 -1.78 27.79 18.53
C PHE A 65 -3.01 28.64 18.87
N SER A 66 -3.65 29.27 17.87
CA SER A 66 -4.91 29.98 18.07
C SER A 66 -6.02 29.00 18.47
N VAL A 67 -6.13 27.86 17.78
CA VAL A 67 -7.09 26.80 18.11
C VAL A 67 -6.85 26.30 19.55
N CYS A 68 -5.61 25.96 19.91
CA CYS A 68 -5.31 25.49 21.27
C CYS A 68 -5.56 26.54 22.38
N ARG A 69 -5.50 27.84 22.05
CA ARG A 69 -5.73 28.93 23.00
C ARG A 69 -7.17 29.42 23.01
N SER A 70 -8.00 28.97 22.06
CA SER A 70 -9.43 29.27 22.05
C SER A 70 -10.11 28.50 23.18
N LEU A 71 -9.85 28.96 24.41
CA LEU A 71 -10.49 28.46 25.61
C LEU A 71 -11.95 28.83 25.50
N SER A 72 -12.72 27.80 25.19
CA SER A 72 -14.16 27.84 25.19
C SER A 72 -14.67 28.33 26.55
N LEU A 73 -15.22 29.55 26.58
CA LEU A 73 -16.18 29.96 27.62
C LEU A 73 -17.62 29.57 27.23
N PHE A 74 -17.84 29.25 25.94
CA PHE A 74 -19.12 28.84 25.33
C PHE A 74 -18.95 27.87 24.13
N ALA A 75 -17.71 27.67 23.66
CA ALA A 75 -17.21 26.71 22.67
C ALA A 75 -17.55 25.21 22.96
N GLY A 76 -17.84 24.38 21.96
CA GLY A 76 -17.81 22.92 22.15
C GLY A 76 -16.41 22.41 22.47
N ARG A 77 -16.29 21.17 22.95
CA ARG A 77 -14.96 20.52 23.02
C ARG A 77 -14.42 20.34 21.60
N GLN A 78 -13.11 20.39 21.43
CA GLN A 78 -12.47 20.45 20.12
C GLN A 78 -11.56 19.26 19.86
N THR A 79 -11.56 18.76 18.64
CA THR A 79 -10.60 17.75 18.16
C THR A 79 -9.59 18.40 17.24
N LEU A 80 -8.30 18.23 17.52
CA LEU A 80 -7.20 18.70 16.69
C LEU A 80 -6.49 17.50 16.05
N THR A 81 -6.59 17.36 14.73
CA THR A 81 -5.86 16.34 13.96
C THR A 81 -4.67 16.97 13.26
N LEU A 82 -3.46 16.46 13.54
CA LEU A 82 -2.22 16.90 12.91
C LEU A 82 -1.64 15.76 12.05
N TYR A 83 -1.43 16.02 10.76
CA TYR A 83 -0.69 15.11 9.89
C TYR A 83 0.78 15.50 9.84
N LEU A 84 1.66 14.60 10.23
CA LEU A 84 3.10 14.78 10.06
C LEU A 84 3.50 14.54 8.60
N PRO A 85 4.57 15.22 8.14
CA PRO A 85 5.14 14.96 6.82
C PRO A 85 5.74 13.54 6.76
N GLU A 86 5.85 12.97 5.55
CA GLU A 86 6.36 11.60 5.35
C GLU A 86 7.78 11.39 5.89
N ASN A 87 8.64 12.40 5.73
CA ASN A 87 10.01 12.39 6.25
C ASN A 87 10.10 12.64 7.77
N GLY A 88 8.95 12.87 8.41
CA GLY A 88 8.84 13.27 9.81
C GLY A 88 9.21 14.74 10.06
N PRO A 89 9.00 15.22 11.30
CA PRO A 89 9.14 16.63 11.61
C PRO A 89 10.62 17.06 11.59
N ASN A 90 10.88 18.26 11.07
CA ASN A 90 12.21 18.87 11.15
C ASN A 90 12.47 19.44 12.56
N ALA A 91 13.69 19.95 12.81
CA ALA A 91 14.06 20.47 14.13
C ALA A 91 13.14 21.62 14.59
N ALA A 92 12.84 22.58 13.70
CA ALA A 92 11.96 23.71 14.01
C ALA A 92 10.51 23.26 14.33
N MET A 93 9.97 22.32 13.56
CA MET A 93 8.66 21.71 13.83
C MET A 93 8.68 20.97 15.17
N GLY A 94 9.78 20.29 15.51
CA GLY A 94 9.96 19.63 16.80
C GLY A 94 9.83 20.60 17.98
N GLU A 95 10.40 21.79 17.89
CA GLU A 95 10.26 22.83 18.92
C GLU A 95 8.81 23.33 19.04
N GLN A 96 8.12 23.54 17.91
CA GLN A 96 6.71 23.97 17.92
C GLN A 96 5.79 22.88 18.47
N LEU A 97 6.02 21.61 18.13
CA LEU A 97 5.29 20.46 18.68
C LEU A 97 5.51 20.32 20.19
N LEU A 98 6.73 20.59 20.67
CA LEU A 98 7.02 20.63 22.10
C LEU A 98 6.26 21.76 22.81
N ARG A 99 6.21 22.95 22.19
CA ARG A 99 5.40 24.08 22.69
C ARG A 99 3.90 23.74 22.72
N LEU A 100 3.41 23.06 21.69
CA LEU A 100 2.02 22.61 21.59
C LEU A 100 1.68 21.63 22.72
N ALA A 101 2.59 20.72 23.07
CA ALA A 101 2.39 19.79 24.18
C ALA A 101 2.09 20.49 25.52
N GLY A 102 2.67 21.67 25.74
CA GLY A 102 2.42 22.49 26.93
C GLY A 102 1.11 23.27 26.91
N GLN A 103 0.39 23.32 25.79
CA GLN A 103 -0.88 24.04 25.63
C GLN A 103 -2.10 23.11 25.55
N LEU A 104 -1.90 21.80 25.68
CA LEU A 104 -2.99 20.83 25.70
C LEU A 104 -3.81 20.96 26.98
N HIS A 105 -5.14 20.91 26.84
CA HIS A 105 -6.09 20.98 27.95
C HIS A 105 -7.17 19.89 27.79
N PRO A 106 -7.93 19.55 28.85
CA PRO A 106 -8.86 18.41 28.83
C PRO A 106 -9.96 18.48 27.76
N ASP A 107 -10.38 19.69 27.37
CA ASP A 107 -11.40 19.90 26.32
C ASP A 107 -10.83 19.89 24.89
N LEU A 108 -9.54 19.62 24.70
CA LEU A 108 -8.91 19.48 23.39
C LEU A 108 -8.34 18.07 23.22
N LEU A 109 -8.91 17.32 22.29
CA LEU A 109 -8.44 15.99 21.92
C LEU A 109 -7.44 16.11 20.77
N LEU A 110 -6.20 15.69 20.99
CA LEU A 110 -5.16 15.66 19.98
C LEU A 110 -5.11 14.29 19.29
N ILE A 111 -5.21 14.27 17.95
CA ILE A 111 -4.91 13.12 17.10
C ILE A 111 -3.69 13.45 16.26
N LEU A 112 -2.58 12.79 16.55
CA LEU A 112 -1.34 12.96 15.80
C LEU A 112 -1.16 11.77 14.85
N ARG A 113 -1.13 12.02 13.54
CA ARG A 113 -0.95 10.99 12.52
C ARG A 113 0.39 11.13 11.82
N GLY A 114 1.19 10.07 11.82
CA GLY A 114 2.44 10.00 11.07
C GLY A 114 2.67 8.65 10.43
N HIS A 115 3.76 8.58 9.65
CA HIS A 115 4.21 7.34 9.01
C HIS A 115 5.01 6.46 9.97
N LYS A 116 6.16 5.95 9.57
CA LYS A 116 7.03 5.14 10.43
C LYS A 116 7.97 6.05 11.21
N LEU A 117 7.92 5.97 12.55
CA LEU A 117 8.89 6.66 13.40
C LEU A 117 10.29 6.05 13.27
N THR A 118 11.29 6.90 13.22
CA THR A 118 12.67 6.50 13.47
C THR A 118 12.95 6.48 14.97
N LYS A 119 13.90 5.65 15.44
CA LYS A 119 14.32 5.63 16.86
C LYS A 119 14.77 6.99 17.38
N ALA A 120 15.33 7.84 16.51
CA ALA A 120 15.71 9.20 16.86
C ALA A 120 14.47 10.07 17.16
N GLN A 121 13.42 9.95 16.34
CA GLN A 121 12.17 10.66 16.56
C GLN A 121 11.39 10.13 17.77
N GLU A 122 11.38 8.82 18.02
CA GLU A 122 10.77 8.26 19.25
C GLU A 122 11.43 8.79 20.53
N ASN A 123 12.74 9.02 20.48
CA ASN A 123 13.50 9.52 21.63
C ASN A 123 13.48 11.04 21.79
N SER A 124 12.92 11.76 20.81
CA SER A 124 12.85 13.21 20.81
C SER A 124 11.99 13.76 21.95
N ALA A 125 12.29 15.00 22.37
CA ALA A 125 11.57 15.65 23.46
C ALA A 125 10.08 15.87 23.12
N TRP A 126 9.78 16.30 21.88
CA TRP A 126 8.41 16.56 21.43
C TRP A 126 7.56 15.30 21.46
N PHE A 127 8.10 14.15 21.02
CA PHE A 127 7.36 12.91 21.01
C PHE A 127 7.06 12.43 22.44
N LYS A 128 8.05 12.51 23.34
CA LYS A 128 7.86 12.14 24.76
C LYS A 128 6.80 13.02 25.44
N ALA A 129 6.80 14.32 25.16
CA ALA A 129 5.83 15.25 25.72
C ALA A 129 4.40 14.98 25.20
N LEU A 130 4.23 14.80 23.89
CA LEU A 130 2.91 14.49 23.31
C LEU A 130 2.42 13.08 23.61
N ALA A 131 3.34 12.14 23.85
CA ALA A 131 3.00 10.77 24.18
C ALA A 131 2.79 10.50 25.68
N GLN A 132 3.09 11.48 26.53
CA GLN A 132 2.75 11.43 27.94
C GLN A 132 1.23 11.28 28.08
N ASP A 133 0.79 10.28 28.84
CA ASP A 133 -0.63 9.94 29.08
C ASP A 133 -1.51 9.67 27.84
N GLY A 134 -0.89 9.57 26.65
CA GLY A 134 -1.55 9.25 25.40
C GLY A 134 -1.59 7.76 25.05
N VAL A 135 -2.36 7.45 24.00
CA VAL A 135 -2.52 6.10 23.43
C VAL A 135 -1.80 6.03 22.09
N TYR A 136 -0.83 5.13 21.99
CA TYR A 136 -0.07 4.83 20.78
C TYR A 136 -0.68 3.66 20.02
N ILE A 137 -1.04 3.88 18.76
CA ILE A 137 -1.70 2.92 17.88
C ILE A 137 -0.79 2.64 16.69
N ALA A 138 -0.31 1.40 16.62
CA ALA A 138 0.59 0.96 15.56
C ALA A 138 -0.22 0.45 14.34
N CYS A 139 -0.39 1.29 13.33
CA CYS A 139 -1.11 1.01 12.09
C CYS A 139 -0.15 0.47 11.01
N MET A 140 0.56 -0.61 11.31
CA MET A 140 1.48 -1.26 10.37
C MET A 140 0.72 -2.25 9.47
N THR A 141 1.13 -2.35 8.21
CA THR A 141 0.64 -3.42 7.34
C THR A 141 0.97 -4.78 7.98
N PRO A 142 0.00 -5.70 8.15
CA PRO A 142 0.25 -7.02 8.70
C PRO A 142 1.25 -7.81 7.85
N ASP A 143 2.21 -8.46 8.51
CA ASP A 143 3.10 -9.40 7.83
C ASP A 143 2.32 -10.60 7.27
N LEU A 144 2.89 -11.33 6.30
CA LEU A 144 2.26 -12.51 5.69
C LEU A 144 1.77 -13.57 6.68
N ASN A 145 2.47 -13.71 7.82
CA ASN A 145 2.07 -14.67 8.86
C ASN A 145 0.83 -14.20 9.65
N ARG A 146 0.61 -12.88 9.74
CA ARG A 146 -0.49 -12.26 10.48
C ARG A 146 -1.68 -11.91 9.58
N LEU A 147 -1.45 -11.76 8.26
CA LEU A 147 -2.49 -11.41 7.29
C LEU A 147 -3.69 -12.40 7.31
N PRO A 148 -3.51 -13.74 7.33
CA PRO A 148 -4.63 -14.67 7.42
C PRO A 148 -5.47 -14.49 8.69
N GLN A 149 -4.82 -14.20 9.82
CA GLN A 149 -5.50 -13.95 11.10
C GLN A 149 -6.32 -12.66 11.02
N TRP A 150 -5.75 -11.60 10.43
CA TRP A 150 -6.46 -10.34 10.21
C TRP A 150 -7.68 -10.52 9.31
N VAL A 151 -7.56 -11.26 8.20
CA VAL A 151 -8.68 -11.57 7.30
C VAL A 151 -9.78 -12.32 8.04
N THR A 152 -9.41 -13.32 8.84
CA THR A 152 -10.37 -14.14 9.59
C THR A 152 -11.10 -13.29 10.64
N ALA A 153 -10.38 -12.45 11.39
CA ALA A 153 -10.96 -11.53 12.37
C ALA A 153 -11.91 -10.53 11.71
N ARG A 154 -11.51 -9.99 10.55
CA ARG A 154 -12.33 -9.04 9.79
C ARG A 154 -13.58 -9.69 9.20
N ALA A 155 -13.45 -10.91 8.68
CA ALA A 155 -14.57 -11.70 8.18
C ALA A 155 -15.59 -11.98 9.30
N ALA A 156 -15.11 -12.33 10.50
CA ALA A 156 -15.97 -12.58 11.65
C ALA A 156 -16.81 -11.34 12.05
N LEU A 157 -16.25 -10.12 11.94
CA LEU A 157 -17.01 -8.87 12.17
C LEU A 157 -18.15 -8.67 11.16
N LEU A 158 -17.99 -9.21 9.94
CA LEU A 158 -19.00 -9.21 8.88
C LEU A 158 -19.90 -10.45 8.91
N GLN A 159 -19.83 -11.27 9.98
CA GLN A 159 -20.56 -12.53 10.12
C GLN A 159 -20.24 -13.57 9.02
N LEU A 160 -19.06 -13.45 8.41
CA LEU A 160 -18.56 -14.37 7.40
C LEU A 160 -17.72 -15.48 8.05
N GLN A 161 -17.83 -16.68 7.49
CA GLN A 161 -17.09 -17.89 7.85
C GLN A 161 -16.33 -18.40 6.63
N PRO A 162 -15.10 -17.90 6.38
CA PRO A 162 -14.26 -18.37 5.29
C PRO A 162 -13.49 -19.64 5.64
N ASP A 163 -13.47 -20.58 4.70
CA ASP A 163 -12.60 -21.76 4.78
C ASP A 163 -11.13 -21.33 4.76
N GLU A 164 -10.24 -22.13 5.36
CA GLU A 164 -8.81 -21.83 5.40
C GLU A 164 -8.21 -21.63 3.99
N GLN A 165 -8.67 -22.43 3.02
CA GLN A 165 -8.24 -22.31 1.63
C GLN A 165 -8.72 -21.01 0.99
N ALA A 166 -9.92 -20.54 1.31
CA ALA A 166 -10.47 -19.28 0.82
C ALA A 166 -9.71 -18.08 1.41
N VAL A 167 -9.36 -18.13 2.71
CA VAL A 167 -8.52 -17.11 3.35
C VAL A 167 -7.16 -17.02 2.66
N ARG A 168 -6.50 -18.16 2.39
CA ARG A 168 -5.21 -18.17 1.68
C ARG A 168 -5.32 -17.55 0.28
N LEU A 169 -6.39 -17.84 -0.45
CA LEU A 169 -6.63 -17.24 -1.76
C LEU A 169 -6.79 -15.72 -1.68
N LEU A 170 -7.60 -15.23 -0.74
CA LEU A 170 -7.79 -13.79 -0.52
C LEU A 170 -6.48 -13.08 -0.13
N CYS A 171 -5.70 -13.68 0.77
CA CYS A 171 -4.40 -13.15 1.16
C CYS A 171 -3.42 -13.06 -0.04
N TYR A 172 -3.47 -14.04 -0.94
CA TYR A 172 -2.63 -14.05 -2.14
C TYR A 172 -3.06 -13.00 -3.17
N CYS A 173 -4.36 -12.84 -3.39
CA CYS A 173 -4.89 -11.90 -4.39
C CYS A 173 -4.79 -10.43 -3.98
N TYR A 174 -4.81 -10.14 -2.68
CA TYR A 174 -4.81 -8.77 -2.15
C TYR A 174 -3.59 -8.49 -1.26
N GLU A 175 -2.47 -9.18 -1.49
CA GLU A 175 -1.23 -8.97 -0.74
C GLU A 175 -0.80 -7.50 -0.81
N GLY A 176 -0.60 -6.86 0.35
CA GLY A 176 -0.16 -5.46 0.43
C GLY A 176 -1.24 -4.41 0.17
N ASN A 177 -2.51 -4.82 -0.05
CA ASN A 177 -3.63 -3.89 -0.18
C ASN A 177 -4.81 -4.30 0.73
N LEU A 178 -4.72 -3.92 2.01
CA LEU A 178 -5.78 -4.23 2.98
C LEU A 178 -7.11 -3.55 2.67
N LEU A 179 -7.08 -2.38 2.02
CA LEU A 179 -8.29 -1.69 1.60
C LEU A 179 -9.07 -2.51 0.58
N ALA A 180 -8.39 -3.03 -0.46
CA ALA A 180 -9.04 -3.90 -1.44
C ALA A 180 -9.57 -5.19 -0.77
N LEU A 181 -8.80 -5.74 0.17
CA LEU A 181 -9.20 -6.94 0.92
C LEU A 181 -10.44 -6.70 1.79
N SER A 182 -10.52 -5.55 2.48
CA SER A 182 -11.69 -5.20 3.30
C SER A 182 -12.93 -4.96 2.44
N GLN A 183 -12.76 -4.32 1.28
CA GLN A 183 -13.82 -4.14 0.30
C GLN A 183 -14.29 -5.47 -0.31
N ALA A 184 -13.35 -6.37 -0.62
CA ALA A 184 -13.67 -7.70 -1.13
C ALA A 184 -14.48 -8.51 -0.11
N LEU A 185 -14.09 -8.48 1.18
CA LEU A 185 -14.87 -9.11 2.25
C LEU A 185 -16.27 -8.50 2.39
N SER A 186 -16.38 -7.17 2.33
CA SER A 186 -17.67 -6.47 2.40
C SER A 186 -18.56 -6.84 1.21
N ARG A 187 -17.99 -6.97 0.03
CA ARG A 187 -18.70 -7.44 -1.18
C ARG A 187 -19.15 -8.89 -1.03
N LEU A 188 -18.29 -9.77 -0.54
CA LEU A 188 -18.61 -11.17 -0.30
C LEU A 188 -19.75 -11.34 0.71
N ALA A 189 -19.81 -10.50 1.75
CA ALA A 189 -20.94 -10.47 2.69
C ALA A 189 -22.28 -10.11 2.02
N LEU A 190 -22.25 -9.27 0.99
CA LEU A 190 -23.45 -8.92 0.21
C LEU A 190 -23.85 -10.02 -0.77
N ILE A 191 -22.88 -10.67 -1.42
CA ILE A 191 -23.12 -11.75 -2.40
C ILE A 191 -23.59 -13.03 -1.73
N TYR A 192 -23.05 -13.34 -0.54
CA TYR A 192 -23.34 -14.57 0.20
C TYR A 192 -23.93 -14.24 1.59
N PRO A 193 -25.24 -13.94 1.68
CA PRO A 193 -25.91 -13.62 2.95
C PRO A 193 -25.93 -14.79 3.95
N ASP A 194 -25.67 -16.02 3.48
CA ASP A 194 -25.54 -17.20 4.33
C ASP A 194 -24.22 -17.23 5.12
N GLY A 195 -23.30 -16.29 4.84
CA GLY A 195 -22.04 -16.10 5.55
C GLY A 195 -20.97 -17.14 5.22
N LYS A 196 -21.30 -18.21 4.48
CA LYS A 196 -20.38 -19.32 4.20
C LYS A 196 -19.51 -19.02 2.98
N LEU A 197 -18.20 -18.91 3.19
CA LEU A 197 -17.23 -18.61 2.14
C LEU A 197 -16.33 -19.81 1.87
N THR A 198 -16.85 -20.74 1.06
CA THR A 198 -16.09 -21.89 0.55
C THR A 198 -15.12 -21.47 -0.56
N LEU A 199 -14.04 -22.23 -0.76
CA LEU A 199 -13.05 -21.93 -1.82
C LEU A 199 -13.69 -21.65 -3.20
N PRO A 200 -14.61 -22.47 -3.75
CA PRO A 200 -15.17 -22.22 -5.08
C PRO A 200 -15.98 -20.92 -5.17
N ARG A 201 -16.67 -20.55 -4.08
CA ARG A 201 -17.46 -19.31 -4.01
C ARG A 201 -16.59 -18.07 -4.03
N VAL A 202 -15.49 -18.12 -3.27
CA VAL A 202 -14.51 -17.04 -3.23
C VAL A 202 -13.73 -16.99 -4.53
N GLU A 203 -13.36 -18.12 -5.12
CA GLU A 203 -12.70 -18.17 -6.42
C GLU A 203 -13.57 -17.57 -7.52
N ALA A 204 -14.86 -17.95 -7.60
CA ALA A 204 -15.79 -17.35 -8.56
C ALA A 204 -15.93 -15.84 -8.35
N ALA A 205 -16.15 -15.40 -7.11
CA ALA A 205 -16.33 -13.99 -6.80
C ALA A 205 -15.05 -13.16 -7.02
N VAL A 206 -13.87 -13.71 -6.73
CA VAL A 206 -12.58 -13.04 -6.94
C VAL A 206 -12.22 -13.02 -8.42
N ASN A 207 -12.56 -14.06 -9.18
CA ASN A 207 -12.29 -14.13 -10.62
C ASN A 207 -13.24 -13.21 -11.41
N ASP A 208 -14.52 -13.12 -11.02
CA ASP A 208 -15.48 -12.18 -11.60
C ASP A 208 -15.20 -10.72 -11.15
N ALA A 209 -14.59 -10.53 -9.99
CA ALA A 209 -14.19 -9.23 -9.45
C ALA A 209 -12.69 -8.94 -9.60
N ALA A 210 -12.00 -9.62 -10.51
CA ALA A 210 -10.54 -9.61 -10.60
C ALA A 210 -10.01 -8.25 -11.09
N HIS A 211 -9.98 -7.26 -10.19
CA HIS A 211 -9.12 -6.09 -10.34
C HIS A 211 -7.69 -6.57 -10.26
N PHE A 212 -7.11 -6.78 -11.43
CA PHE A 212 -5.70 -7.05 -11.52
C PHE A 212 -4.94 -5.76 -11.24
N THR A 213 -3.75 -5.90 -10.68
CA THR A 213 -2.83 -4.77 -10.53
C THR A 213 -1.72 -4.94 -11.57
N PRO A 214 -1.02 -3.86 -11.95
CA PRO A 214 0.19 -3.95 -12.77
C PRO A 214 1.22 -4.95 -12.20
N TYR A 215 1.25 -5.13 -10.88
CA TYR A 215 2.13 -6.09 -10.20
C TYR A 215 1.72 -7.54 -10.45
N HIS A 216 0.42 -7.85 -10.48
CA HIS A 216 -0.06 -9.19 -10.84
C HIS A 216 0.35 -9.58 -12.27
N TRP A 217 0.40 -8.61 -13.18
CA TRP A 217 0.91 -8.82 -14.54
C TRP A 217 2.41 -9.13 -14.50
N VAL A 218 3.22 -8.32 -13.82
CA VAL A 218 4.67 -8.56 -13.64
C VAL A 218 4.95 -9.92 -13.03
N ASP A 219 4.24 -10.31 -11.98
CA ASP A 219 4.46 -11.59 -11.30
C ASP A 219 4.15 -12.76 -12.24
N ALA A 220 3.12 -12.64 -13.08
CA ALA A 220 2.81 -13.63 -14.12
C ALA A 220 3.88 -13.67 -15.24
N LEU A 221 4.47 -12.52 -15.60
CA LEU A 221 5.61 -12.43 -16.53
C LEU A 221 6.85 -13.14 -15.97
N LEU A 222 7.22 -12.84 -14.72
CA LEU A 222 8.38 -13.43 -14.05
C LEU A 222 8.22 -14.95 -13.95
N ALA A 223 7.04 -15.42 -13.55
CA ALA A 223 6.71 -16.84 -13.44
C ALA A 223 6.62 -17.58 -14.80
N GLY A 224 6.72 -16.89 -15.93
CA GLY A 224 6.64 -17.51 -17.26
C GLY A 224 5.25 -18.03 -17.64
N LYS A 225 4.19 -17.58 -16.97
CA LYS A 225 2.80 -18.04 -17.21
C LYS A 225 2.14 -17.20 -18.30
N SER A 226 2.53 -17.40 -19.57
CA SER A 226 2.10 -16.59 -20.72
C SER A 226 0.59 -16.40 -20.85
N LYS A 227 -0.20 -17.49 -20.79
CA LYS A 227 -1.68 -17.42 -20.86
C LYS A 227 -2.29 -16.53 -19.77
N ARG A 228 -1.76 -16.65 -18.54
CA ARG A 228 -2.22 -15.84 -17.39
C ARG A 228 -1.79 -14.39 -17.56
N ALA A 229 -0.55 -14.13 -17.98
CA ALA A 229 -0.05 -12.78 -18.19
C ALA A 229 -0.82 -12.03 -19.29
N CYS A 230 -1.15 -12.71 -20.41
CA CYS A 230 -2.00 -12.13 -21.46
C CYS A 230 -3.40 -11.83 -20.95
N HIS A 231 -4.04 -12.77 -20.23
CA HIS A 231 -5.37 -12.56 -19.65
C HIS A 231 -5.39 -11.35 -18.70
N ILE A 232 -4.41 -11.26 -17.80
CA ILE A 232 -4.26 -10.14 -16.87
C ILE A 232 -4.08 -8.82 -17.63
N LEU A 233 -3.23 -8.79 -18.65
CA LEU A 233 -3.01 -7.59 -19.45
C LEU A 233 -4.30 -7.14 -20.15
N THR A 234 -5.06 -8.06 -20.75
CA THR A 234 -6.34 -7.72 -21.40
C THR A 234 -7.34 -7.12 -20.41
N GLN A 235 -7.41 -7.66 -19.18
CA GLN A 235 -8.27 -7.10 -18.13
C GLN A 235 -7.79 -5.73 -17.66
N LEU A 236 -6.48 -5.54 -17.44
CA LEU A 236 -5.91 -4.25 -17.05
C LEU A 236 -6.19 -3.15 -18.08
N LEU A 237 -6.10 -3.49 -19.37
CA LEU A 237 -6.41 -2.58 -20.47
C LEU A 237 -7.91 -2.30 -20.59
N ALA A 238 -8.78 -3.21 -20.15
CA ALA A 238 -10.22 -3.00 -20.11
C ALA A 238 -10.68 -2.15 -18.91
N GLU A 239 -9.90 -2.14 -17.82
CA GLU A 239 -10.16 -1.35 -16.60
C GLU A 239 -9.63 0.10 -16.68
N ASP A 240 -9.43 0.65 -17.88
CA ASP A 240 -8.90 2.01 -18.13
C ASP A 240 -7.58 2.34 -17.40
N ASN A 241 -6.74 1.32 -17.12
CA ASN A 241 -5.42 1.58 -16.54
C ASN A 241 -4.53 2.33 -17.54
N GLU A 242 -3.87 3.39 -17.07
CA GLU A 242 -2.92 4.15 -17.89
C GLU A 242 -1.79 3.23 -18.38
N PRO A 243 -1.60 3.06 -19.71
CA PRO A 243 -0.54 2.18 -20.22
C PRO A 243 0.87 2.64 -19.85
N VAL A 244 1.04 3.92 -19.49
CA VAL A 244 2.27 4.49 -18.90
C VAL A 244 2.67 3.73 -17.63
N ILE A 245 1.72 3.50 -16.72
CA ILE A 245 1.96 2.84 -15.43
C ILE A 245 2.38 1.40 -15.67
N LEU A 246 1.69 0.68 -16.56
CA LEU A 246 2.03 -0.69 -16.97
C LEU A 246 3.47 -0.74 -17.50
N LEU A 247 3.80 0.14 -18.45
CA LEU A 247 5.11 0.19 -19.06
C LEU A 247 6.22 0.48 -18.05
N ARG A 248 6.02 1.45 -17.15
CA ARG A 248 6.98 1.81 -16.11
C ARG A 248 7.19 0.70 -15.09
N THR A 249 6.12 -0.02 -14.75
CA THR A 249 6.19 -1.16 -13.83
C THR A 249 7.04 -2.29 -14.42
N VAL A 250 6.82 -2.66 -15.68
CA VAL A 250 7.64 -3.69 -16.36
C VAL A 250 9.06 -3.20 -16.64
N GLN A 251 9.24 -1.93 -17.03
CA GLN A 251 10.57 -1.36 -17.25
C GLN A 251 11.46 -1.51 -16.03
N ARG A 252 10.95 -1.18 -14.83
CA ARG A 252 11.72 -1.30 -13.59
C ARG A 252 12.24 -2.73 -13.37
N GLU A 253 11.38 -3.72 -13.61
CA GLU A 253 11.69 -5.13 -13.38
C GLU A 253 12.65 -5.69 -14.45
N VAL A 254 12.44 -5.36 -15.73
CA VAL A 254 13.34 -5.78 -16.83
C VAL A 254 14.74 -5.19 -16.65
N MET A 255 14.84 -3.91 -16.26
CA MET A 255 16.12 -3.26 -15.97
C MET A 255 16.83 -3.87 -14.76
N GLN A 256 16.07 -4.24 -13.73
CA GLN A 256 16.60 -4.96 -12.57
C GLN A 256 17.13 -6.34 -12.97
N LEU A 257 16.38 -7.12 -13.77
CA LEU A 257 16.83 -8.42 -14.27
C LEU A 257 18.11 -8.31 -15.10
N LEU A 258 18.19 -7.33 -16.01
CA LEU A 258 19.39 -7.11 -16.82
C LEU A 258 20.61 -6.78 -15.95
N THR A 259 20.41 -5.95 -14.93
CA THR A 259 21.48 -5.56 -13.98
C THR A 259 21.97 -6.79 -13.20
N LEU A 260 21.04 -7.57 -12.65
CA LEU A 260 21.35 -8.81 -11.92
C LEU A 260 22.05 -9.84 -12.81
N GLN A 261 21.66 -9.99 -14.07
CA GLN A 261 22.29 -10.92 -15.01
C GLN A 261 23.72 -10.49 -15.41
N ARG A 262 24.01 -9.19 -15.42
CA ARG A 262 25.38 -8.69 -15.64
C ARG A 262 26.25 -8.90 -14.40
N GLU A 263 25.73 -8.60 -13.23
CA GLU A 263 26.45 -8.74 -11.95
C GLU A 263 26.59 -10.21 -11.51
N SER A 264 25.70 -11.12 -11.95
CA SER A 264 25.79 -12.55 -11.63
C SER A 264 27.03 -13.23 -12.21
N ARG A 265 27.69 -12.59 -13.20
CA ARG A 265 28.98 -13.04 -13.75
C ARG A 265 30.13 -12.87 -12.77
N SER A 266 30.02 -11.93 -11.82
CA SER A 266 31.09 -11.61 -10.87
C SER A 266 30.75 -11.97 -9.42
N GLN A 267 29.46 -12.07 -9.07
CA GLN A 267 29.01 -12.34 -7.70
C GLN A 267 27.86 -13.36 -7.65
N PRO A 268 27.74 -14.14 -6.58
CA PRO A 268 26.62 -15.07 -6.41
C PRO A 268 25.29 -14.31 -6.24
N LEU A 269 24.21 -14.85 -6.78
CA LEU A 269 22.88 -14.20 -6.78
C LEU A 269 22.38 -13.81 -5.37
N ARG A 270 22.73 -14.58 -4.34
CA ARG A 270 22.33 -14.28 -2.95
C ARG A 270 22.84 -12.92 -2.47
N THR A 271 24.11 -12.59 -2.72
CA THR A 271 24.69 -11.30 -2.29
C THR A 271 24.12 -10.14 -3.09
N LEU A 272 23.80 -10.37 -4.37
CA LEU A 272 23.17 -9.38 -5.23
C LEU A 272 21.73 -9.06 -4.77
N PHE A 273 20.98 -10.07 -4.35
CA PHE A 273 19.63 -9.86 -3.80
C PHE A 273 19.64 -9.00 -2.54
N ASP A 274 20.63 -9.16 -1.67
CA ASP A 274 20.77 -8.33 -0.47
C ASP A 274 21.22 -6.89 -0.82
N LYS A 275 22.15 -6.73 -1.78
CA LYS A 275 22.62 -5.42 -2.27
C LYS A 275 21.48 -4.59 -2.89
N HIS A 276 20.65 -5.21 -3.72
CA HIS A 276 19.50 -4.57 -4.37
C HIS A 276 18.24 -4.55 -3.48
N ARG A 277 18.32 -5.00 -2.22
CA ARG A 277 17.22 -5.03 -1.24
C ARG A 277 15.96 -5.74 -1.78
N ILE A 278 16.16 -6.86 -2.48
CA ILE A 278 15.07 -7.64 -3.05
C ILE A 278 14.40 -8.46 -1.95
N TRP A 279 13.08 -8.28 -1.83
CA TRP A 279 12.20 -9.01 -0.92
C TRP A 279 12.33 -10.54 -1.08
N GLN A 280 12.35 -11.28 0.02
CA GLN A 280 12.61 -12.72 -0.01
C GLN A 280 11.62 -13.51 -0.86
N ASN A 281 10.33 -13.15 -0.82
CA ASN A 281 9.27 -13.81 -1.60
C ASN A 281 9.50 -13.73 -3.11
N ARG A 282 10.16 -12.67 -3.57
CA ARG A 282 10.43 -12.44 -5.00
C ARG A 282 11.72 -13.09 -5.48
N ARG A 283 12.61 -13.53 -4.57
CA ARG A 283 13.92 -14.10 -4.95
C ARG A 283 13.76 -15.35 -5.81
N GLY A 284 12.85 -16.25 -5.44
CA GLY A 284 12.58 -17.47 -6.22
C GLY A 284 12.11 -17.15 -7.64
N MET A 285 11.09 -16.28 -7.77
CA MET A 285 10.55 -15.88 -9.07
C MET A 285 11.59 -15.17 -9.95
N ILE A 286 12.46 -14.35 -9.35
CA ILE A 286 13.53 -13.66 -10.06
C ILE A 286 14.60 -14.64 -10.50
N THR A 287 14.97 -15.63 -9.68
CA THR A 287 15.90 -16.70 -10.08
C THR A 287 15.34 -17.49 -11.26
N ASP A 288 14.08 -17.93 -11.19
CA ASP A 288 13.42 -18.65 -12.28
C ASP A 288 13.37 -17.82 -13.57
N ALA A 289 13.13 -16.50 -13.45
CA ALA A 289 13.15 -15.58 -14.58
C ALA A 289 14.55 -15.41 -15.18
N LEU A 290 15.60 -15.30 -14.35
CA LEU A 290 17.00 -15.18 -14.79
C LEU A 290 17.51 -16.46 -15.49
N ASP A 291 17.05 -17.63 -15.05
CA ASP A 291 17.39 -18.90 -15.69
C ASP A 291 16.68 -19.08 -17.04
N ARG A 292 15.50 -18.46 -17.21
CA ARG A 292 14.69 -18.55 -18.43
C ARG A 292 15.04 -17.48 -19.47
N LEU A 293 15.34 -16.26 -19.04
CA LEU A 293 15.56 -15.10 -19.91
C LEU A 293 17.05 -14.83 -20.11
N ASP A 294 17.52 -14.90 -21.35
CA ASP A 294 18.89 -14.56 -21.70
C ASP A 294 19.10 -13.05 -21.89
N ALA A 295 20.37 -12.63 -21.90
CA ALA A 295 20.73 -11.21 -22.02
C ALA A 295 20.23 -10.59 -23.32
N HIS A 296 20.18 -11.37 -24.40
CA HIS A 296 19.65 -10.92 -25.67
C HIS A 296 18.14 -10.67 -25.58
N THR A 297 17.35 -11.57 -25.01
CA THR A 297 15.90 -11.35 -24.83
C THR A 297 15.62 -10.12 -23.96
N LEU A 298 16.39 -9.90 -22.89
CA LEU A 298 16.23 -8.69 -22.07
C LEU A 298 16.57 -7.41 -22.83
N GLN A 299 17.60 -7.43 -23.69
CA GLN A 299 17.93 -6.29 -24.57
C GLN A 299 16.82 -6.01 -25.58
N VAL A 300 16.28 -7.05 -26.23
CA VAL A 300 15.14 -6.92 -27.15
C VAL A 300 13.91 -6.37 -26.42
N ALA A 301 13.64 -6.83 -25.20
CA ALA A 301 12.54 -6.32 -24.37
C ALA A 301 12.72 -4.83 -24.05
N ILE A 302 13.93 -4.37 -23.75
CA ILE A 302 14.22 -2.94 -23.51
C ILE A 302 14.01 -2.11 -24.78
N SER A 303 14.43 -2.61 -25.94
CA SER A 303 14.19 -1.93 -27.23
C SER A 303 12.69 -1.81 -27.53
N LEU A 304 11.91 -2.87 -27.28
CA LEU A 304 10.44 -2.83 -27.41
C LEU A 304 9.82 -1.85 -26.42
N ILE A 305 10.21 -1.87 -25.14
CA ILE A 305 9.74 -0.91 -24.13
C ILE A 305 10.03 0.53 -24.56
N THR A 306 11.20 0.78 -25.15
CA THR A 306 11.58 2.11 -25.63
C THR A 306 10.71 2.56 -26.80
N ARG A 307 10.44 1.66 -27.76
CA ARG A 307 9.55 1.93 -28.90
C ARG A 307 8.13 2.26 -28.44
N ILE A 308 7.61 1.47 -27.50
CA ILE A 308 6.30 1.66 -26.87
C ILE A 308 6.23 3.02 -26.15
N GLU A 309 7.27 3.36 -25.38
CA GLU A 309 7.34 4.62 -24.63
C GLU A 309 7.34 5.85 -25.57
N ILE A 310 8.10 5.78 -26.66
CA ILE A 310 8.15 6.84 -27.67
C ILE A 310 6.77 7.01 -28.33
N ARG A 311 6.18 5.91 -28.81
CA ARG A 311 4.85 5.91 -29.45
C ARG A 311 3.80 6.50 -28.52
N LEU A 312 3.80 6.10 -27.25
CA LEU A 312 2.83 6.56 -26.27
C LEU A 312 2.95 8.07 -25.96
N LYS A 313 4.17 8.63 -26.03
CA LYS A 313 4.43 10.05 -25.72
C LYS A 313 4.42 10.98 -26.92
N GLN A 314 4.56 10.45 -28.14
CA GLN A 314 4.58 11.22 -29.37
C GLN A 314 3.25 11.12 -30.13
N ASP A 315 2.69 9.92 -30.20
CA ASP A 315 1.46 9.61 -30.94
C ASP A 315 0.33 9.31 -29.94
N TYR A 316 -0.21 10.36 -29.32
CA TYR A 316 -1.26 10.35 -28.27
C TYR A 316 -2.61 9.68 -28.66
N GLY A 317 -2.67 8.86 -29.71
CA GLY A 317 -3.89 8.26 -30.24
C GLY A 317 -3.77 6.85 -30.84
N GLN A 318 -2.61 6.19 -30.80
CA GLN A 318 -2.47 4.79 -31.25
C GLN A 318 -2.62 3.80 -30.10
N SER A 319 -3.36 2.71 -30.32
CA SER A 319 -3.51 1.63 -29.35
C SER A 319 -2.18 0.90 -29.14
N VAL A 320 -1.67 0.97 -27.92
CA VAL A 320 -0.39 0.36 -27.51
C VAL A 320 -0.58 -1.11 -27.04
N SER A 321 -1.82 -1.60 -27.05
CA SER A 321 -2.23 -2.93 -26.59
C SER A 321 -1.43 -4.08 -27.23
N ASP A 322 -1.25 -4.02 -28.54
CA ASP A 322 -0.62 -5.10 -29.31
C ASP A 322 0.89 -5.19 -29.03
N ASP A 323 1.55 -4.05 -28.85
CA ASP A 323 2.96 -4.03 -28.46
C ASP A 323 3.15 -4.54 -27.01
N LEU A 324 2.23 -4.21 -26.10
CA LEU A 324 2.26 -4.72 -24.72
C LEU A 324 2.00 -6.24 -24.67
N LEU A 325 1.13 -6.76 -25.54
CA LEU A 325 0.93 -8.20 -25.70
C LEU A 325 2.19 -8.87 -26.25
N THR A 326 2.85 -8.25 -27.24
CA THR A 326 4.11 -8.75 -27.80
C THR A 326 5.21 -8.78 -26.74
N LEU A 327 5.33 -7.71 -25.94
CA LEU A 327 6.25 -7.65 -24.80
C LEU A 327 5.93 -8.74 -23.76
N THR A 328 4.65 -8.98 -23.49
CA THR A 328 4.18 -10.02 -22.57
C THR A 328 4.61 -11.41 -23.03
N LEU A 329 4.45 -11.72 -24.31
CA LEU A 329 4.82 -13.00 -24.90
C LEU A 329 6.35 -13.19 -24.91
N LEU A 330 7.10 -12.13 -25.24
CA LEU A 330 8.57 -12.14 -25.21
C LEU A 330 9.10 -12.47 -23.82
N LEU A 331 8.56 -11.81 -22.78
CA LEU A 331 9.00 -11.97 -21.40
C LEU A 331 8.48 -13.24 -20.71
N SER A 332 7.42 -13.87 -21.22
CA SER A 332 6.84 -15.10 -20.64
C SER A 332 7.25 -16.39 -21.36
N GLY A 333 7.71 -16.30 -22.61
CA GLY A 333 8.19 -17.45 -23.39
C GLY A 333 9.68 -17.76 -23.18
N LYS A 334 10.11 -18.92 -23.69
CA LYS A 334 11.43 -19.07 -24.31
C LYS A 334 11.22 -18.62 -25.75
N ALA A 335 11.62 -17.40 -26.10
CA ALA A 335 11.44 -16.94 -27.47
C ALA A 335 12.16 -17.91 -28.43
N HIS A 336 11.41 -18.53 -29.34
CA HIS A 336 11.98 -18.98 -30.60
C HIS A 336 12.27 -17.73 -31.41
N THR A 337 13.51 -17.26 -31.32
CA THR A 337 14.11 -16.14 -32.04
C THR A 337 14.17 -16.46 -33.54
N GLY A 338 13.02 -16.56 -34.21
CA GLY A 338 12.95 -17.02 -35.61
C GLY A 338 11.93 -16.32 -36.51
N GLN A 339 10.95 -15.58 -35.99
CA GLN A 339 9.86 -15.07 -36.85
C GLN A 339 9.44 -13.61 -36.68
N ILE A 340 10.03 -12.83 -35.76
CA ILE A 340 9.66 -11.42 -35.59
C ILE A 340 10.48 -10.47 -36.50
N LEU A 341 11.54 -10.95 -37.15
CA LEU A 341 12.44 -10.15 -37.99
C LEU A 341 12.12 -10.15 -39.50
N TYR A 342 11.04 -10.81 -39.95
CA TYR A 342 10.75 -10.91 -41.40
C TYR A 342 9.82 -9.82 -41.96
N ASP A 343 9.24 -8.95 -41.13
CA ASP A 343 8.37 -7.86 -41.61
C ASP A 343 9.06 -6.51 -41.77
N GLU A 344 10.36 -6.38 -41.44
CA GLU A 344 11.12 -5.14 -41.67
C GLU A 344 11.82 -5.08 -43.06
N GLN A 345 11.59 -6.04 -43.96
CA GLN A 345 12.12 -6.01 -45.33
C GLN A 345 11.06 -5.94 -46.45
N ARG A 346 9.80 -5.67 -46.12
CA ARG A 346 8.76 -5.34 -47.10
C ARG A 346 7.93 -4.14 -46.64
N GLY A 347 8.56 -2.97 -46.67
CA GLY A 347 7.93 -1.66 -46.53
C GLY A 347 8.72 -0.64 -47.32
#